data_AF-A0A8D0A6S2-F1
#
_entry.id   AF-A0A8D0A6S2-F1
#
_cell.length_a   1.000
_cell.length_b   1.000
_cell.length_c   1.000
_cell.angle_alpha   90.00
_cell.angle_beta   90.00
_cell.angle_gamma   90.00
#
_symmetry.space_group_name_H-M   'P 1'
#
loop_
_entity.id
_entity.type
_entity.pdbx_description
1 polymer ?
#
loop_
_entity_poly.entity_id
_entity_poly.type
_entity_poly.pdbx_seq_one_letter_code
_entity_poly.pdbx_strand_id
1 'polypeptide(L)'
;IPNLFSLLWTETIRQKTDHSGQQAFLQPNIYLYMPHLRQHPDSLLPNVVLGQGRRGVSLVLGIPTVKREKQSYLVSTLRSLLYSLTTMQQQDLLIIVFVAETDSNYVGSVAESIRKNFSKEVQSGLLEVISPSQYYYPDFSGLRETFGDSKDRVKWRTKQNLDFSFLMLYAQDKGTYYVQLEDDVVAKAGYFNAMKTFANQQQQWLYLEFSQLGFIGKMFQSRDLPMIAEFFLMFHRDKPIDWLLDHILWVKVCNPEKDAKDCDKQKAQLRHRYKPSLFQHVGLHSSLPGKLQQLKDKDFGQQSLFEAHNNPAAELSSSLKHYQQHSLERAYRGQDFFWALTPSQGDYILFNFTQPIHISRYLFRSGNIESSGDKFTNTTVEVLPSNLSKDTRDKIVHLHKVGKGYGEINGVAEGEIKEVLQPISALRLLVHSDADVWALLSEVCVCVCVCVCVCVCARLFNYIRGVQKPGIQYTCGVRELCGAKMLDPTILKGCLRVKVLGLWLELC
;
A
#
# COMPACT_ATOMS: atom_id res chain seq x y z
N ILE A 1 18.22 -40.45 -13.47
CA ILE A 1 16.81 -40.15 -13.10
C ILE A 1 16.79 -38.74 -12.52
N PRO A 2 16.27 -37.76 -13.27
CA PRO A 2 15.60 -36.64 -12.63
C PRO A 2 14.20 -36.37 -13.22
N ASN A 3 13.32 -35.96 -12.30
CA ASN A 3 11.90 -35.66 -12.43
C ASN A 3 11.51 -34.82 -13.65
N LEU A 4 10.73 -35.43 -14.55
CA LEU A 4 9.81 -34.75 -15.45
C LEU A 4 8.46 -34.56 -14.72
N PHE A 5 8.22 -33.41 -14.09
CA PHE A 5 6.86 -32.96 -13.76
C PHE A 5 6.86 -31.43 -13.58
N SER A 6 6.95 -30.67 -14.68
CA SER A 6 6.60 -29.23 -14.70
C SER A 6 6.41 -28.66 -16.11
N LEU A 7 5.77 -29.42 -17.00
CA LEU A 7 5.32 -28.93 -18.31
C LEU A 7 3.84 -29.29 -18.47
N LEU A 8 2.95 -28.48 -17.90
CA LEU A 8 1.58 -28.38 -18.38
C LEU A 8 1.44 -27.01 -19.00
N TRP A 9 1.89 -26.96 -20.25
CA TRP A 9 1.56 -25.91 -21.19
C TRP A 9 0.09 -26.01 -21.59
N THR A 10 -0.51 -24.85 -21.76
CA THR A 10 -1.67 -24.56 -22.60
C THR A 10 -1.64 -25.38 -23.89
N GLU A 11 -2.38 -26.49 -23.92
CA GLU A 11 -2.84 -27.06 -25.18
C GLU A 11 -3.92 -26.13 -25.75
N THR A 12 -3.47 -25.16 -26.55
CA THR A 12 -4.29 -24.65 -27.64
C THR A 12 -4.75 -25.87 -28.43
N ILE A 13 -6.06 -26.12 -28.43
CA ILE A 13 -6.69 -27.23 -29.15
C ILE A 13 -6.29 -27.14 -30.63
N ARG A 14 -5.21 -27.83 -30.99
CA ARG A 14 -5.07 -28.39 -32.33
C ARG A 14 -6.13 -29.47 -32.38
N GLN A 15 -7.17 -29.25 -33.17
CA GLN A 15 -7.95 -30.35 -33.72
C GLN A 15 -6.99 -31.23 -34.53
N LYS A 16 -6.33 -32.17 -33.86
CA LYS A 16 -5.91 -33.40 -34.50
C LYS A 16 -7.21 -34.11 -34.84
N THR A 17 -7.54 -34.12 -36.12
CA THR A 17 -8.44 -35.10 -36.71
C THR A 17 -7.79 -36.47 -36.50
N ASP A 18 -8.04 -37.06 -35.34
CA ASP A 18 -7.75 -38.47 -35.11
C ASP A 18 -8.96 -39.25 -35.64
N HIS A 19 -8.69 -40.16 -36.58
CA HIS A 19 -9.69 -41.02 -37.20
C HIS A 19 -10.19 -42.05 -36.18
N SER A 20 -11.07 -41.61 -35.29
CA SER A 20 -12.02 -42.48 -34.61
C SER A 20 -13.34 -41.72 -34.52
N GLY A 21 -14.45 -42.34 -34.90
CA GLY A 21 -15.78 -41.72 -34.99
C GLY A 21 -16.39 -41.30 -33.63
N GLN A 22 -15.59 -40.82 -32.70
CA GLN A 22 -16.03 -40.27 -31.41
C GLN A 22 -15.94 -38.74 -31.48
N GLN A 23 -17.10 -38.11 -31.62
CA GLN A 23 -17.21 -36.66 -31.55
C GLN A 23 -16.94 -36.22 -30.10
N ALA A 24 -15.78 -35.61 -29.86
CA ALA A 24 -15.46 -35.03 -28.56
C ALA A 24 -16.44 -33.88 -28.24
N PHE A 25 -16.97 -33.85 -27.02
CA PHE A 25 -17.82 -32.76 -26.56
C PHE A 25 -17.07 -31.43 -26.62
N LEU A 26 -17.70 -30.38 -27.18
CA LEU A 26 -17.16 -29.03 -27.12
C LEU A 26 -17.30 -28.52 -25.68
N GLN A 27 -16.18 -28.39 -24.97
CA GLN A 27 -16.17 -27.75 -23.66
C GLN A 27 -16.47 -26.25 -23.79
N PRO A 28 -17.28 -25.67 -22.87
CA PRO A 28 -17.44 -24.23 -22.79
C PRO A 28 -16.09 -23.52 -22.70
N ASN A 29 -15.93 -22.48 -23.52
CA ASN A 29 -14.74 -21.65 -23.53
C ASN A 29 -15.09 -20.28 -24.08
N ILE A 30 -14.13 -19.35 -23.99
CA ILE A 30 -14.28 -17.96 -24.43
C ILE A 30 -14.74 -17.84 -25.90
N TYR A 31 -14.40 -18.79 -26.77
CA TYR A 31 -14.80 -18.76 -28.18
C TYR A 31 -16.29 -19.05 -28.41
N LEU A 32 -17.02 -19.58 -27.42
CA LEU A 32 -18.49 -19.66 -27.49
C LEU A 32 -19.12 -18.27 -27.33
N TYR A 33 -18.59 -17.46 -26.42
CA TYR A 33 -19.12 -16.13 -26.11
C TYR A 33 -18.56 -15.05 -27.05
N MET A 34 -17.35 -15.28 -27.58
CA MET A 34 -16.61 -14.36 -28.46
C MET A 34 -16.04 -15.12 -29.67
N PRO A 35 -16.90 -15.53 -30.63
CA PRO A 35 -16.48 -16.40 -31.74
C PRO A 35 -15.49 -15.73 -32.71
N HIS A 36 -15.44 -14.40 -32.78
CA HIS A 36 -14.50 -13.66 -33.63
C HIS A 36 -13.04 -13.94 -33.27
N LEU A 37 -12.76 -14.27 -32.00
CA LEU A 37 -11.41 -14.63 -31.54
C LEU A 37 -10.84 -15.86 -32.26
N ARG A 38 -11.68 -16.74 -32.82
CA ARG A 38 -11.20 -17.91 -33.59
C ARG A 38 -10.46 -17.51 -34.88
N GLN A 39 -10.70 -16.29 -35.37
CA GLN A 39 -10.11 -15.79 -36.61
C GLN A 39 -8.64 -15.38 -36.40
N HIS A 40 -8.22 -15.16 -35.16
CA HIS A 40 -6.91 -14.63 -34.79
C HIS A 40 -6.33 -15.43 -33.62
N PRO A 41 -5.40 -16.39 -33.86
CA PRO A 41 -4.85 -17.24 -32.81
C PRO A 41 -4.16 -16.48 -31.66
N ASP A 42 -3.70 -15.27 -31.92
CA ASP A 42 -3.03 -14.35 -30.99
C ASP A 42 -4.02 -13.44 -30.23
N SER A 43 -5.33 -13.53 -30.48
CA SER A 43 -6.33 -12.62 -29.90
C SER A 43 -6.44 -12.69 -28.37
N LEU A 44 -6.00 -13.79 -27.76
CA LEU A 44 -5.99 -14.03 -26.32
C LEU A 44 -4.61 -13.86 -25.69
N LEU A 45 -3.57 -13.60 -26.50
CA LEU A 45 -2.23 -13.36 -25.98
C LEU A 45 -2.15 -11.92 -25.47
N PRO A 46 -1.83 -11.73 -24.17
CA PRO A 46 -1.62 -10.39 -23.64
C PRO A 46 -0.33 -9.79 -24.18
N ASN A 47 -0.40 -8.52 -24.56
CA ASN A 47 0.79 -7.74 -24.86
C ASN A 47 1.41 -7.27 -23.55
N VAL A 48 2.43 -7.96 -23.07
CA VAL A 48 3.17 -7.56 -21.87
C VAL A 48 4.19 -6.49 -22.27
N VAL A 49 3.90 -5.24 -21.95
CA VAL A 49 4.70 -4.07 -22.34
C VAL A 49 5.82 -3.81 -21.35
N LEU A 50 5.53 -3.95 -20.06
CA LEU A 50 6.49 -3.88 -18.96
C LEU A 50 6.18 -4.97 -17.97
N GLY A 51 7.18 -5.67 -17.43
CA GLY A 51 6.97 -6.69 -16.42
C GLY A 51 8.15 -7.63 -16.25
N GLN A 52 8.20 -8.30 -15.10
CA GLN A 52 9.17 -9.36 -14.81
C GLN A 52 8.48 -10.73 -14.64
N GLY A 53 7.17 -10.83 -14.88
CA GLY A 53 6.43 -12.08 -14.75
C GLY A 53 6.34 -12.60 -13.31
N ARG A 54 6.34 -11.70 -12.32
CA ARG A 54 6.28 -12.03 -10.88
C ARG A 54 5.03 -12.87 -10.57
N ARG A 55 5.21 -13.91 -9.76
CA ARG A 55 4.19 -14.89 -9.34
C ARG A 55 4.41 -15.30 -7.89
N GLY A 56 3.42 -15.93 -7.28
CA GLY A 56 3.50 -16.46 -5.92
C GLY A 56 3.37 -15.41 -4.82
N VAL A 57 2.83 -14.23 -5.14
CA VAL A 57 2.56 -13.17 -4.15
C VAL A 57 1.24 -13.42 -3.42
N SER A 58 1.06 -12.83 -2.25
CA SER A 58 -0.21 -12.92 -1.53
C SER A 58 -1.32 -12.09 -2.18
N LEU A 59 -0.98 -10.90 -2.68
CA LEU A 59 -1.95 -9.96 -3.24
C LEU A 59 -1.57 -9.52 -4.66
N VAL A 60 -2.55 -9.55 -5.56
CA VAL A 60 -2.47 -8.99 -6.90
C VAL A 60 -3.51 -7.88 -7.04
N LEU A 61 -3.08 -6.65 -7.35
CA LEU A 61 -3.97 -5.53 -7.61
C LEU A 61 -4.13 -5.38 -9.13
N GLY A 62 -5.34 -5.56 -9.65
CA GLY A 62 -5.67 -5.29 -11.04
C GLY A 62 -6.22 -3.88 -11.23
N ILE A 63 -5.58 -3.08 -12.07
CA ILE A 63 -5.96 -1.69 -12.35
C ILE A 63 -6.14 -1.51 -13.86
N PRO A 64 -7.38 -1.50 -14.38
CA PRO A 64 -7.66 -1.15 -15.76
C PRO A 64 -7.60 0.36 -15.93
N THR A 65 -7.00 0.80 -17.03
CA THR A 65 -6.96 2.21 -17.43
C THR A 65 -7.40 2.33 -18.89
N VAL A 66 -8.18 3.37 -19.17
CA VAL A 66 -8.69 3.69 -20.51
C VAL A 66 -8.33 5.12 -20.87
N LYS A 67 -8.28 5.42 -22.17
CA LYS A 67 -7.98 6.74 -22.66
C LYS A 67 -9.09 7.72 -22.29
N ARG A 68 -8.75 8.74 -21.51
CA ARG A 68 -9.63 9.86 -21.16
C ARG A 68 -9.18 11.11 -21.92
N GLU A 69 -10.13 11.96 -22.31
CA GLU A 69 -9.85 13.20 -23.04
C GLU A 69 -9.19 14.27 -22.16
N LYS A 70 -9.56 14.33 -20.87
CA LYS A 70 -9.21 15.46 -19.99
C LYS A 70 -7.95 15.22 -19.15
N GLN A 71 -7.92 14.14 -18.38
CA GLN A 71 -6.82 13.85 -17.46
C GLN A 71 -6.72 12.35 -17.16
N SER A 72 -5.52 11.91 -16.76
CA SER A 72 -5.25 10.56 -16.28
C SER A 72 -4.96 10.59 -14.78
N TYR A 73 -5.55 9.65 -14.04
CA TYR A 73 -5.39 9.50 -12.59
C TYR A 73 -4.42 8.38 -12.21
N LEU A 74 -3.91 7.64 -13.19
CA LEU A 74 -3.17 6.40 -12.99
C LEU A 74 -1.90 6.61 -12.16
N VAL A 75 -1.10 7.63 -12.49
CA VAL A 75 0.14 7.92 -11.76
C VAL A 75 -0.14 8.29 -10.30
N SER A 76 -1.18 9.08 -10.03
CA SER A 76 -1.57 9.42 -8.65
C SER A 76 -2.07 8.19 -7.88
N THR A 77 -2.86 7.33 -8.52
CA THR A 77 -3.35 6.08 -7.93
C THR A 77 -2.21 5.14 -7.57
N LEU A 78 -1.26 4.93 -8.50
CA LEU A 78 -0.07 4.12 -8.24
C LEU A 78 0.79 4.69 -7.10
N ARG A 79 1.01 6.01 -7.08
CA ARG A 79 1.72 6.65 -5.95
C ARG A 79 1.00 6.40 -4.62
N SER A 80 -0.31 6.55 -4.58
CA SER A 80 -1.12 6.31 -3.37
C SER A 80 -0.99 4.86 -2.88
N LEU A 81 -1.09 3.89 -3.79
CA LEU A 81 -0.98 2.46 -3.47
C LEU A 81 0.41 2.06 -2.97
N LEU A 82 1.46 2.73 -3.45
CA LEU A 82 2.85 2.44 -3.09
C LEU A 82 3.31 3.19 -1.84
N TYR A 83 2.70 4.34 -1.52
CA TYR A 83 3.19 5.32 -0.55
C TYR A 83 3.49 4.75 0.85
N SER A 84 2.65 3.84 1.34
CA SER A 84 2.75 3.29 2.71
C SER A 84 3.25 1.85 2.78
N LEU A 85 3.72 1.28 1.66
CA LEU A 85 4.18 -0.10 1.63
C LEU A 85 5.61 -0.23 2.16
N THR A 86 5.79 -1.16 3.09
CA THR A 86 7.12 -1.63 3.52
C THR A 86 7.78 -2.49 2.44
N THR A 87 9.11 -2.65 2.50
CA THR A 87 9.87 -3.50 1.56
C THR A 87 9.34 -4.94 1.50
N MET A 88 8.96 -5.53 2.64
CA MET A 88 8.40 -6.88 2.68
C MET A 88 7.04 -6.95 1.95
N GLN A 89 6.20 -5.94 2.13
CA GLN A 89 4.92 -5.88 1.44
C GLN A 89 5.09 -5.64 -0.07
N GLN A 90 6.06 -4.82 -0.46
CA GLN A 90 6.42 -4.63 -1.87
C GLN A 90 6.93 -5.91 -2.55
N GLN A 91 7.54 -6.84 -1.80
CA GLN A 91 7.96 -8.14 -2.33
C GLN A 91 6.78 -9.13 -2.46
N ASP A 92 5.75 -9.00 -1.61
CA ASP A 92 4.57 -9.87 -1.52
C ASP A 92 3.32 -9.25 -2.18
N LEU A 93 3.53 -8.28 -3.07
CA LEU A 93 2.52 -7.59 -3.86
C LEU A 93 2.89 -7.63 -5.35
N LEU A 94 1.86 -7.70 -6.19
CA LEU A 94 1.96 -7.41 -7.62
C LEU A 94 0.86 -6.41 -8.01
N ILE A 95 1.20 -5.40 -8.77
CA ILE A 95 0.25 -4.45 -9.37
C ILE A 95 0.28 -4.65 -10.88
N ILE A 96 -0.87 -4.96 -11.47
CA ILE A 96 -1.03 -5.15 -12.91
C ILE A 96 -1.87 -4.00 -13.44
N VAL A 97 -1.22 -3.13 -14.21
CA VAL A 97 -1.89 -2.07 -14.97
C VAL A 97 -2.30 -2.66 -16.32
N PHE A 98 -3.60 -2.76 -16.55
CA PHE A 98 -4.16 -3.15 -17.83
C PHE A 98 -4.56 -1.91 -18.62
N VAL A 99 -3.79 -1.57 -19.65
CA VAL A 99 -4.15 -0.54 -20.60
C VAL A 99 -5.19 -1.12 -21.54
N ALA A 100 -6.46 -0.86 -21.26
CA ALA A 100 -7.60 -1.44 -21.96
C ALA A 100 -7.88 -0.72 -23.30
N GLU A 101 -6.82 -0.57 -24.10
CA GLU A 101 -6.79 0.11 -25.40
C GLU A 101 -5.96 -0.71 -26.38
N THR A 102 -6.32 -0.65 -27.66
CA THR A 102 -5.60 -1.36 -28.73
C THR A 102 -4.65 -0.45 -29.52
N ASP A 103 -4.74 0.87 -29.35
CA ASP A 103 -3.82 1.85 -29.96
C ASP A 103 -2.41 1.72 -29.34
N SER A 104 -1.48 1.15 -30.11
CA SER A 104 -0.11 0.89 -29.68
C SER A 104 0.64 2.16 -29.25
N ASN A 105 0.34 3.31 -29.87
CA ASN A 105 0.99 4.57 -29.50
C ASN A 105 0.52 5.03 -28.12
N TYR A 106 -0.78 4.94 -27.83
CA TYR A 106 -1.31 5.25 -26.51
C TYR A 106 -0.79 4.29 -25.45
N VAL A 107 -0.81 2.98 -25.73
CA VAL A 107 -0.26 1.95 -24.84
C VAL A 107 1.21 2.22 -24.53
N GLY A 108 2.02 2.50 -25.55
CA GLY A 108 3.42 2.86 -25.39
C GLY A 108 3.62 4.11 -24.54
N SER A 109 2.79 5.14 -24.72
CA SER A 109 2.86 6.38 -23.92
C SER A 109 2.57 6.16 -22.43
N VAL A 110 1.59 5.30 -22.11
CA VAL A 110 1.25 4.94 -20.72
C VAL A 110 2.38 4.13 -20.09
N ALA A 111 2.90 3.14 -20.81
CA ALA A 111 4.04 2.36 -20.35
C ALA A 111 5.27 3.24 -20.10
N GLU A 112 5.58 4.18 -21.00
CA GLU A 112 6.69 5.11 -20.82
C GLU A 112 6.52 6.00 -19.58
N SER A 113 5.32 6.54 -19.39
CA SER A 113 4.98 7.33 -18.20
C SER A 113 5.18 6.54 -16.92
N ILE A 114 4.74 5.27 -16.90
CA ILE A 114 4.95 4.36 -15.76
C ILE A 114 6.44 4.08 -15.55
N ARG A 115 7.17 3.72 -16.60
CA ARG A 115 8.62 3.44 -16.55
C ARG A 115 9.41 4.62 -15.98
N LYS A 116 9.06 5.84 -16.40
CA LYS A 116 9.71 7.07 -15.92
C LYS A 116 9.41 7.35 -14.44
N ASN A 117 8.17 7.13 -14.00
CA ASN A 117 7.75 7.46 -12.62
C ASN A 117 8.05 6.35 -11.59
N PHE A 118 8.12 5.08 -12.03
CA PHE A 118 8.16 3.90 -11.16
C PHE A 118 9.21 2.88 -11.62
N SER A 119 10.39 3.37 -12.02
CA SER A 119 11.45 2.54 -12.61
C SER A 119 11.89 1.40 -11.69
N LYS A 120 11.99 1.66 -10.38
CA LYS A 120 12.37 0.67 -9.36
C LYS A 120 11.31 -0.42 -9.20
N GLU A 121 10.03 -0.04 -9.19
CA GLU A 121 8.90 -0.95 -9.04
C GLU A 121 8.76 -1.85 -10.27
N VAL A 122 8.96 -1.30 -11.48
CA VAL A 122 9.00 -2.08 -12.74
C VAL A 122 10.19 -3.05 -12.74
N GLN A 123 11.39 -2.60 -12.39
CA GLN A 123 12.59 -3.44 -12.35
C GLN A 123 12.49 -4.57 -11.32
N SER A 124 11.90 -4.30 -10.16
CA SER A 124 11.69 -5.34 -9.14
C SER A 124 10.60 -6.35 -9.53
N GLY A 125 9.75 -6.04 -10.51
CA GLY A 125 8.58 -6.84 -10.88
C GLY A 125 7.36 -6.60 -10.00
N LEU A 126 7.35 -5.55 -9.17
CA LEU A 126 6.17 -5.13 -8.40
C LEU A 126 5.10 -4.54 -9.32
N LEU A 127 5.50 -3.86 -10.40
CA LEU A 127 4.58 -3.21 -11.34
C LEU A 127 4.72 -3.83 -12.74
N GLU A 128 3.58 -4.20 -13.31
CA GLU A 128 3.46 -4.81 -14.63
C GLU A 128 2.45 -4.02 -15.47
N VAL A 129 2.73 -3.85 -16.76
CA VAL A 129 1.85 -3.17 -17.72
C VAL A 129 1.54 -4.13 -18.86
N ILE A 130 0.25 -4.37 -19.07
CA ILE A 130 -0.26 -5.23 -20.14
C ILE A 130 -1.31 -4.50 -20.96
N SER A 131 -1.53 -4.93 -22.20
CA SER A 131 -2.66 -4.51 -23.04
C SER A 131 -3.24 -5.71 -23.81
N PRO A 132 -4.47 -5.61 -24.32
CA PRO A 132 -5.07 -6.70 -25.08
C PRO A 132 -4.51 -6.72 -26.51
N SER A 133 -4.67 -7.86 -27.19
CA SER A 133 -4.48 -7.92 -28.65
C SER A 133 -5.46 -6.98 -29.35
N GLN A 134 -5.06 -6.44 -30.52
CA GLN A 134 -5.94 -5.63 -31.36
C GLN A 134 -7.22 -6.37 -31.80
N TYR A 135 -7.20 -7.71 -31.76
CA TYR A 135 -8.31 -8.58 -32.15
C TYR A 135 -9.17 -9.04 -30.97
N TYR A 136 -8.87 -8.60 -29.73
CA TYR A 136 -9.59 -9.06 -28.55
C TYR A 136 -11.05 -8.60 -28.54
N TYR A 137 -11.31 -7.32 -28.78
CA TYR A 137 -12.67 -6.78 -28.70
C TYR A 137 -13.52 -7.16 -29.91
N PRO A 138 -14.82 -7.49 -29.71
CA PRO A 138 -15.76 -7.69 -30.81
C PRO A 138 -16.15 -6.35 -31.46
N ASP A 139 -16.85 -6.43 -32.60
CA ASP A 139 -17.59 -5.27 -33.10
C ASP A 139 -18.77 -4.94 -32.16
N PHE A 140 -18.76 -3.71 -31.64
CA PHE A 140 -19.80 -3.20 -30.74
C PHE A 140 -20.97 -2.54 -31.47
N SER A 141 -20.93 -2.39 -32.80
CA SER A 141 -21.98 -1.72 -33.58
C SER A 141 -23.35 -2.39 -33.44
N GLY A 142 -23.36 -3.71 -33.28
CA GLY A 142 -24.56 -4.56 -33.14
C GLY A 142 -25.09 -4.72 -31.72
N LEU A 143 -24.65 -3.92 -30.75
CA LEU A 143 -25.21 -3.96 -29.39
C LEU A 143 -26.63 -3.39 -29.36
N ARG A 144 -27.51 -4.08 -28.62
CA ARG A 144 -28.89 -3.64 -28.39
C ARG A 144 -28.94 -2.68 -27.21
N GLU A 145 -29.72 -1.61 -27.34
CA GLU A 145 -30.01 -0.72 -26.22
C GLU A 145 -30.88 -1.44 -25.19
N THR A 146 -30.56 -1.22 -23.91
CA THR A 146 -31.21 -1.91 -22.78
C THR A 146 -31.27 -0.96 -21.59
N PHE A 147 -32.23 -1.14 -20.69
CA PHE A 147 -32.35 -0.36 -19.44
C PHE A 147 -32.48 1.16 -19.66
N GLY A 148 -32.88 1.61 -20.85
CA GLY A 148 -32.94 3.03 -21.21
C GLY A 148 -31.56 3.67 -21.45
N ASP A 149 -30.50 2.85 -21.55
CA ASP A 149 -29.15 3.32 -21.81
C ASP A 149 -28.94 3.67 -23.29
N SER A 150 -28.21 4.75 -23.57
CA SER A 150 -27.72 5.04 -24.92
C SER A 150 -26.76 3.97 -25.44
N LYS A 151 -26.63 3.83 -26.76
CA LYS A 151 -25.61 2.97 -27.38
C LYS A 151 -24.21 3.13 -26.79
N ASP A 152 -23.77 4.36 -26.53
CA ASP A 152 -22.45 4.62 -25.95
C ASP A 152 -22.31 4.04 -24.55
N ARG A 153 -23.34 4.19 -23.71
CA ARG A 153 -23.34 3.62 -22.37
C ARG A 153 -23.42 2.09 -22.42
N VAL A 154 -24.17 1.51 -23.35
CA VAL A 154 -24.20 0.05 -23.55
C VAL A 154 -22.84 -0.48 -24.01
N LYS A 155 -22.20 0.20 -24.97
CA LYS A 155 -20.84 -0.13 -25.41
C LYS A 155 -19.86 -0.04 -24.24
N TRP A 156 -19.92 1.04 -23.46
CA TRP A 156 -19.06 1.25 -22.29
C TRP A 156 -19.19 0.12 -21.26
N ARG A 157 -20.40 -0.23 -20.83
CA ARG A 157 -20.60 -1.32 -19.84
C ARG A 157 -20.24 -2.70 -20.39
N THR A 158 -20.44 -2.92 -21.70
CA THR A 158 -20.08 -4.18 -22.37
C THR A 158 -18.56 -4.32 -22.44
N LYS A 159 -17.86 -3.26 -22.84
CA LYS A 159 -16.39 -3.23 -22.86
C LYS A 159 -15.81 -3.44 -21.46
N GLN A 160 -16.37 -2.80 -20.44
CA GLN A 160 -15.93 -2.98 -19.04
C GLN A 160 -16.00 -4.44 -18.58
N ASN A 161 -17.06 -5.17 -18.93
CA ASN A 161 -17.15 -6.61 -18.65
C ASN A 161 -15.99 -7.39 -19.28
N LEU A 162 -15.67 -7.11 -20.54
CA LEU A 162 -14.56 -7.75 -21.25
C LEU A 162 -13.19 -7.36 -20.68
N ASP A 163 -13.04 -6.11 -20.25
CA ASP A 163 -11.82 -5.57 -19.68
C ASP A 163 -11.47 -6.26 -18.36
N PHE A 164 -12.45 -6.38 -17.46
CA PHE A 164 -12.25 -7.01 -16.16
C PHE A 164 -12.05 -8.52 -16.32
N SER A 165 -12.79 -9.16 -17.23
CA SER A 165 -12.63 -10.58 -17.52
C SER A 165 -11.21 -10.89 -18.03
N PHE A 166 -10.67 -10.06 -18.94
CA PHE A 166 -9.30 -10.21 -19.42
C PHE A 166 -8.29 -10.13 -18.28
N LEU A 167 -8.40 -9.08 -17.46
CA LEU A 167 -7.47 -8.83 -16.36
C LEU A 167 -7.53 -9.92 -15.29
N MET A 168 -8.73 -10.39 -14.93
CA MET A 168 -8.93 -11.48 -13.98
C MET A 168 -8.30 -12.79 -14.50
N LEU A 169 -8.54 -13.15 -15.77
CA LEU A 169 -7.95 -14.35 -16.37
C LEU A 169 -6.43 -14.26 -16.48
N TYR A 170 -5.89 -13.09 -16.75
CA TYR A 170 -4.44 -12.88 -16.76
C TYR A 170 -3.81 -12.99 -15.36
N ALA A 171 -4.55 -12.61 -14.32
CA ALA A 171 -4.05 -12.58 -12.94
C ALA A 171 -4.22 -13.91 -12.17
N GLN A 172 -5.00 -14.86 -12.70
CA GLN A 172 -5.48 -16.06 -12.00
C GLN A 172 -4.38 -16.92 -11.34
N ASP A 173 -3.16 -16.90 -11.87
CA ASP A 173 -2.05 -17.75 -11.45
C ASP A 173 -0.88 -16.95 -10.85
N LYS A 174 -1.10 -15.66 -10.53
CA LYS A 174 -0.05 -14.74 -10.08
C LYS A 174 0.03 -14.60 -8.56
N GLY A 175 -1.05 -14.83 -7.83
CA GLY A 175 -1.04 -14.74 -6.38
C GLY A 175 -2.24 -15.39 -5.71
N THR A 176 -2.29 -15.35 -4.37
CA THR A 176 -3.36 -15.98 -3.58
C THR A 176 -4.70 -15.26 -3.72
N TYR A 177 -4.66 -13.93 -3.63
CA TYR A 177 -5.83 -13.07 -3.73
C TYR A 177 -5.67 -12.05 -4.86
N TYR A 178 -6.76 -11.79 -5.57
CA TYR A 178 -6.86 -10.75 -6.58
C TYR A 178 -7.80 -9.66 -6.12
N VAL A 179 -7.41 -8.39 -6.25
CA VAL A 179 -8.22 -7.23 -5.92
C VAL A 179 -8.44 -6.41 -7.19
N GLN A 180 -9.70 -6.26 -7.60
CA GLN A 180 -10.08 -5.35 -8.67
C GLN A 180 -10.13 -3.92 -8.13
N LEU A 181 -9.33 -3.03 -8.71
CA LEU A 181 -9.32 -1.60 -8.45
C LEU A 181 -9.64 -0.83 -9.74
N GLU A 182 -9.77 0.49 -9.62
CA GLU A 182 -9.88 1.45 -10.71
C GLU A 182 -8.63 2.34 -10.71
N ASP A 183 -8.36 3.06 -11.81
CA ASP A 183 -7.16 3.89 -11.96
C ASP A 183 -7.28 5.29 -11.36
N ASP A 184 -8.37 5.58 -10.64
CA ASP A 184 -8.70 6.84 -9.99
C ASP A 184 -9.08 6.67 -8.51
N VAL A 185 -8.27 5.90 -7.78
CA VAL A 185 -8.49 5.60 -6.36
C VAL A 185 -7.33 6.04 -5.46
N VAL A 186 -7.67 6.35 -4.21
CA VAL A 186 -6.74 6.60 -3.12
C VAL A 186 -6.89 5.52 -2.07
N ALA A 187 -5.77 4.99 -1.56
CA ALA A 187 -5.73 3.86 -0.64
C ALA A 187 -5.31 4.26 0.78
N LYS A 188 -6.00 3.75 1.80
CA LYS A 188 -5.58 3.97 3.20
C LYS A 188 -4.21 3.39 3.50
N ALA A 189 -3.48 4.06 4.39
CA ALA A 189 -2.27 3.48 4.96
C ALA A 189 -2.56 2.12 5.61
N GLY A 190 -1.69 1.14 5.37
CA GLY A 190 -1.85 -0.22 5.91
C GLY A 190 -2.90 -1.09 5.22
N TYR A 191 -3.46 -0.66 4.08
CA TYR A 191 -4.49 -1.43 3.35
C TYR A 191 -4.05 -2.89 3.07
N PHE A 192 -2.77 -3.11 2.74
CA PHE A 192 -2.23 -4.44 2.45
C PHE A 192 -2.45 -5.42 3.60
N ASN A 193 -2.06 -5.04 4.82
CA ASN A 193 -2.20 -5.90 6.01
C ASN A 193 -3.67 -6.04 6.42
N ALA A 194 -4.45 -4.96 6.33
CA ALA A 194 -5.87 -4.98 6.63
C ALA A 194 -6.62 -5.99 5.74
N MET A 195 -6.35 -5.96 4.42
CA MET A 195 -6.97 -6.90 3.48
C MET A 195 -6.58 -8.35 3.78
N LYS A 196 -5.28 -8.65 3.93
CA LYS A 196 -4.82 -10.02 4.24
C LYS A 196 -5.39 -10.54 5.56
N THR A 197 -5.37 -9.71 6.60
CA THR A 197 -5.88 -10.09 7.92
C THR A 197 -7.38 -10.36 7.87
N PHE A 198 -8.14 -9.49 7.21
CA PHE A 198 -9.58 -9.67 7.04
C PHE A 198 -9.90 -10.95 6.25
N ALA A 199 -9.16 -11.21 5.17
CA ALA A 199 -9.30 -12.42 4.36
C ALA A 199 -9.15 -13.70 5.19
N ASN A 200 -8.10 -13.75 6.01
CA ASN A 200 -7.77 -14.91 6.85
C ASN A 200 -8.77 -15.13 7.99
N GLN A 201 -9.50 -14.09 8.41
CA GLN A 201 -10.53 -14.18 9.44
C GLN A 201 -11.86 -14.69 8.89
N GLN A 202 -12.10 -14.60 7.58
CA GLN A 202 -13.34 -15.08 6.96
C GLN A 202 -13.21 -16.55 6.59
N GLN A 203 -14.23 -17.36 6.91
CA GLN A 203 -14.25 -18.79 6.60
C GLN A 203 -14.63 -19.07 5.14
N GLN A 204 -15.83 -18.66 4.75
CA GLN A 204 -16.38 -18.90 3.42
C GLN A 204 -16.91 -17.59 2.85
N TRP A 205 -16.49 -17.24 1.64
CA TRP A 205 -16.90 -16.02 0.95
C TRP A 205 -16.69 -16.17 -0.55
N LEU A 206 -17.48 -15.47 -1.35
CA LEU A 206 -17.27 -15.34 -2.80
C LEU A 206 -16.29 -14.21 -3.10
N TYR A 207 -16.49 -13.06 -2.45
CA TYR A 207 -15.59 -11.91 -2.52
C TYR A 207 -15.67 -11.06 -1.26
N LEU A 208 -14.63 -10.28 -0.99
CA LEU A 208 -14.59 -9.31 0.10
C LEU A 208 -14.64 -7.89 -0.45
N GLU A 209 -15.28 -6.99 0.29
CA GLU A 209 -15.46 -5.60 -0.09
C GLU A 209 -14.63 -4.66 0.78
N PHE A 210 -13.79 -3.84 0.15
CA PHE A 210 -12.98 -2.81 0.80
C PHE A 210 -13.38 -1.38 0.40
N SER A 211 -14.44 -1.23 -0.42
CA SER A 211 -15.14 0.02 -0.74
C SER A 211 -16.62 -0.24 -1.00
N GLN A 212 -17.47 0.77 -0.80
CA GLN A 212 -18.90 0.77 -1.19
C GLN A 212 -19.12 1.14 -2.64
N LEU A 213 -18.12 1.78 -3.26
CA LEU A 213 -18.29 2.44 -4.54
C LEU A 213 -18.09 1.42 -5.67
N GLY A 214 -19.22 0.96 -6.23
CA GLY A 214 -19.23 0.08 -7.41
C GLY A 214 -18.34 -1.16 -7.21
N PHE A 215 -17.44 -1.37 -8.17
CA PHE A 215 -16.54 -2.52 -8.24
C PHE A 215 -15.16 -2.26 -7.60
N ILE A 216 -14.96 -1.10 -6.96
CA ILE A 216 -13.66 -0.77 -6.34
C ILE A 216 -13.41 -1.66 -5.13
N GLY A 217 -12.21 -2.22 -5.04
CA GLY A 217 -11.75 -2.94 -3.86
C GLY A 217 -12.52 -4.24 -3.63
N LYS A 218 -12.96 -4.90 -4.71
CA LYS A 218 -13.50 -6.27 -4.65
C LYS A 218 -12.35 -7.25 -4.68
N MET A 219 -12.19 -8.02 -3.61
CA MET A 219 -11.15 -9.04 -3.50
C MET A 219 -11.73 -10.44 -3.68
N PHE A 220 -11.05 -11.25 -4.48
CA PHE A 220 -11.40 -12.61 -4.84
C PHE A 220 -10.25 -13.55 -4.50
N GLN A 221 -10.54 -14.83 -4.27
CA GLN A 221 -9.49 -15.85 -4.31
C GLN A 221 -9.10 -16.05 -5.78
N SER A 222 -7.80 -16.07 -6.09
CA SER A 222 -7.37 -16.13 -7.49
C SER A 222 -7.85 -17.39 -8.19
N ARG A 223 -7.99 -18.51 -7.44
CA ARG A 223 -8.54 -19.77 -7.93
C ARG A 223 -9.99 -19.69 -8.41
N ASP A 224 -10.76 -18.72 -7.94
CA ASP A 224 -12.17 -18.55 -8.31
C ASP A 224 -12.34 -17.61 -9.51
N LEU A 225 -11.28 -16.89 -9.91
CA LEU A 225 -11.33 -15.94 -11.03
C LEU A 225 -11.80 -16.58 -12.35
N PRO A 226 -11.40 -17.80 -12.74
CA PRO A 226 -11.86 -18.39 -13.99
C PRO A 226 -13.39 -18.51 -14.05
N MET A 227 -14.03 -18.99 -12.98
CA MET A 227 -15.49 -19.13 -12.91
C MET A 227 -16.19 -17.76 -12.95
N ILE A 228 -15.64 -16.77 -12.24
CA ILE A 228 -16.19 -15.42 -12.20
C ILE A 228 -16.07 -14.73 -13.57
N ALA A 229 -14.89 -14.80 -14.18
CA ALA A 229 -14.63 -14.24 -15.50
C ALA A 229 -15.47 -14.93 -16.58
N GLU A 230 -15.64 -16.25 -16.51
CA GLU A 230 -16.53 -16.98 -17.42
C GLU A 230 -17.99 -16.50 -17.31
N PHE A 231 -18.50 -16.28 -16.10
CA PHE A 231 -19.84 -15.73 -15.91
C PHE A 231 -19.96 -14.32 -16.50
N PHE A 232 -18.93 -13.47 -16.33
CA PHE A 232 -18.91 -12.14 -16.93
C PHE A 232 -18.87 -12.19 -18.46
N LEU A 233 -18.09 -13.10 -19.04
CA LEU A 233 -18.03 -13.32 -20.49
C LEU A 233 -19.36 -13.84 -21.03
N MET A 234 -20.04 -14.72 -20.31
CA MET A 234 -21.34 -15.27 -20.73
C MET A 234 -22.40 -14.18 -20.92
N PHE A 235 -22.41 -13.17 -20.03
CA PHE A 235 -23.42 -12.12 -19.99
C PHE A 235 -22.88 -10.72 -20.29
N HIS A 236 -21.72 -10.62 -20.96
CA HIS A 236 -20.99 -9.36 -21.14
C HIS A 236 -21.82 -8.28 -21.85
N ARG A 237 -22.78 -8.66 -22.69
CA ARG A 237 -23.67 -7.75 -23.43
C ARG A 237 -24.92 -7.36 -22.64
N ASP A 238 -25.31 -8.16 -21.66
CA ASP A 238 -26.65 -8.12 -21.09
C ASP A 238 -26.75 -7.21 -19.88
N LYS A 239 -25.76 -7.17 -19.00
CA LYS A 239 -25.78 -6.38 -17.76
C LYS A 239 -24.43 -5.75 -17.45
N PRO A 240 -24.37 -4.63 -16.71
CA PRO A 240 -23.11 -4.10 -16.19
C PRO A 240 -22.48 -5.04 -15.15
N ILE A 241 -21.16 -4.93 -14.97
CA ILE A 241 -20.35 -5.87 -14.18
C ILE A 241 -20.80 -6.01 -12.72
N ASP A 242 -21.16 -4.89 -12.06
CA ASP A 242 -21.65 -4.91 -10.67
C ASP A 242 -22.91 -5.75 -10.51
N TRP A 243 -23.80 -5.68 -11.50
CA TRP A 243 -25.03 -6.46 -11.50
C TRP A 243 -24.70 -7.92 -11.75
N LEU A 244 -23.81 -8.23 -12.69
CA LEU A 244 -23.39 -9.61 -12.93
C LEU A 244 -22.79 -10.25 -11.68
N LEU A 245 -21.96 -9.53 -10.93
CA LEU A 245 -21.40 -10.03 -9.67
C LEU A 245 -22.49 -10.31 -8.63
N ASP A 246 -23.48 -9.41 -8.48
CA ASP A 246 -24.62 -9.66 -7.60
C ASP A 246 -25.51 -10.83 -8.07
N HIS A 247 -25.62 -11.06 -9.39
CA HIS A 247 -26.32 -12.22 -9.94
C HIS A 247 -25.60 -13.53 -9.64
N ILE A 248 -24.26 -13.55 -9.60
CA ILE A 248 -23.51 -14.75 -9.15
C ILE A 248 -23.94 -15.11 -7.72
N LEU A 249 -24.03 -14.11 -6.81
CA LEU A 249 -24.51 -14.35 -5.46
C LEU A 249 -25.97 -14.83 -5.46
N TRP A 250 -26.84 -14.18 -6.24
CA TRP A 250 -28.26 -14.56 -6.32
C TRP A 250 -28.42 -16.03 -6.72
N VAL A 251 -27.75 -16.46 -7.78
CA VAL A 251 -27.80 -17.84 -8.27
C VAL A 251 -27.22 -18.83 -7.25
N LYS A 252 -26.20 -18.44 -6.49
CA LYS A 252 -25.54 -19.33 -5.52
C LYS A 252 -26.34 -19.55 -4.24
N VAL A 253 -27.04 -18.53 -3.73
CA VAL A 253 -27.58 -18.60 -2.36
C VAL A 253 -29.02 -18.11 -2.16
N CYS A 254 -29.63 -17.42 -3.14
CA CYS A 254 -30.99 -16.93 -2.95
C CYS A 254 -32.01 -18.02 -3.28
N ASN A 255 -32.95 -18.25 -2.36
CA ASN A 255 -34.09 -19.13 -2.60
C ASN A 255 -35.23 -18.32 -3.27
N PRO A 256 -35.66 -18.68 -4.50
CA PRO A 256 -36.75 -17.97 -5.19
C PRO A 256 -38.10 -18.00 -4.46
N GLU A 257 -38.30 -18.96 -3.54
CA GLU A 257 -39.53 -19.09 -2.74
C GLU A 257 -39.53 -18.18 -1.49
N LYS A 258 -38.41 -17.50 -1.20
CA LYS A 258 -38.27 -16.61 -0.05
C LYS A 258 -38.22 -15.14 -0.45
N ASP A 259 -38.38 -14.28 0.55
CA ASP A 259 -38.39 -12.84 0.35
C ASP A 259 -36.99 -12.27 0.09
N ALA A 260 -36.96 -11.01 -0.36
CA ALA A 260 -35.73 -10.29 -0.66
C ALA A 260 -34.82 -10.16 0.56
N LYS A 261 -35.37 -10.10 1.78
CA LYS A 261 -34.60 -9.98 3.02
C LYS A 261 -33.81 -11.24 3.33
N ASP A 262 -34.39 -12.42 3.11
CA ASP A 262 -33.66 -13.68 3.21
C ASP A 262 -32.53 -13.70 2.17
N CYS A 263 -32.82 -13.39 0.91
CA CYS A 263 -31.80 -13.33 -0.15
C CYS A 263 -30.66 -12.37 0.21
N ASP A 264 -30.95 -11.15 0.68
CA ASP A 264 -29.93 -10.18 1.10
C ASP A 264 -29.08 -10.69 2.27
N LYS A 265 -29.71 -11.37 3.25
CA LYS A 265 -29.00 -12.00 4.37
C LYS A 265 -28.09 -13.12 3.89
N GLN A 266 -28.53 -13.96 2.96
CA GLN A 266 -27.71 -15.03 2.39
C GLN A 266 -26.55 -14.46 1.58
N LYS A 267 -26.79 -13.47 0.73
CA LYS A 267 -25.75 -12.75 -0.02
C LYS A 267 -24.70 -12.18 0.93
N ALA A 268 -25.12 -11.54 2.03
CA ALA A 268 -24.22 -10.94 3.02
C ALA A 268 -23.26 -11.94 3.70
N GLN A 269 -23.59 -13.25 3.70
CA GLN A 269 -22.69 -14.30 4.18
C GLN A 269 -21.56 -14.62 3.19
N LEU A 270 -21.69 -14.25 1.92
CA LEU A 270 -20.66 -14.48 0.90
C LEU A 270 -19.97 -13.19 0.41
N ARG A 271 -20.54 -12.01 0.71
CA ARG A 271 -19.94 -10.69 0.43
C ARG A 271 -19.63 -9.92 1.70
N HIS A 272 -18.65 -10.37 2.47
CA HIS A 272 -18.27 -9.68 3.70
C HIS A 272 -17.57 -8.36 3.39
N ARG A 273 -17.93 -7.33 4.15
CA ARG A 273 -17.45 -5.98 3.95
C ARG A 273 -16.57 -5.52 5.10
N TYR A 274 -15.39 -5.02 4.76
CA TYR A 274 -14.47 -4.41 5.69
C TYR A 274 -14.90 -2.97 6.01
N LYS A 275 -14.81 -2.58 7.28
CA LYS A 275 -15.07 -1.22 7.75
C LYS A 275 -13.95 -0.78 8.69
N PRO A 276 -13.42 0.45 8.54
CA PRO A 276 -13.76 1.47 7.53
C PRO A 276 -13.27 1.11 6.12
N SER A 277 -13.85 1.69 5.08
CA SER A 277 -13.40 1.47 3.69
C SER A 277 -11.92 1.83 3.51
N LEU A 278 -11.20 1.05 2.71
CA LEU A 278 -9.76 1.22 2.46
C LEU A 278 -9.47 1.97 1.15
N PHE A 279 -10.46 2.13 0.28
CA PHE A 279 -10.30 2.81 -1.00
C PHE A 279 -11.37 3.88 -1.22
N GLN A 280 -10.96 5.02 -1.75
CA GLN A 280 -11.82 6.15 -2.13
C GLN A 280 -11.60 6.52 -3.59
N HIS A 281 -12.69 6.62 -4.35
CA HIS A 281 -12.66 7.16 -5.71
C HIS A 281 -12.39 8.67 -5.71
N VAL A 282 -11.43 9.13 -6.49
CA VAL A 282 -11.05 10.55 -6.59
C VAL A 282 -11.19 11.13 -8.00
N GLY A 283 -11.57 10.31 -8.99
CA GLY A 283 -11.80 10.75 -10.36
C GLY A 283 -12.99 11.71 -10.47
N LEU A 284 -12.77 12.97 -10.83
CA LEU A 284 -13.87 13.90 -11.14
C LEU A 284 -14.49 13.63 -12.52
N HIS A 285 -13.68 13.22 -13.49
CA HIS A 285 -14.07 13.01 -14.88
C HIS A 285 -14.12 11.51 -15.19
N SER A 286 -15.31 11.01 -15.50
CA SER A 286 -15.51 9.64 -15.91
C SER A 286 -14.87 9.36 -17.27
N SER A 287 -14.55 8.09 -17.52
CA SER A 287 -14.23 7.59 -18.87
C SER A 287 -15.43 7.58 -19.81
N LEU A 288 -16.66 7.66 -19.28
CA LEU A 288 -17.85 7.94 -20.09
C LEU A 288 -17.93 9.46 -20.35
N PRO A 289 -17.90 9.92 -21.62
CA PRO A 289 -17.88 11.35 -21.95
C PRO A 289 -19.03 12.12 -21.30
N GLY A 290 -18.72 13.30 -20.75
CA GLY A 290 -19.69 14.21 -20.12
C GLY A 290 -20.14 13.84 -18.70
N LYS A 291 -19.78 12.66 -18.18
CA LYS A 291 -20.18 12.25 -16.82
C LYS A 291 -19.18 12.75 -15.76
N LEU A 292 -19.65 13.58 -14.84
CA LEU A 292 -18.93 13.96 -13.64
C LEU A 292 -19.19 12.95 -12.52
N GLN A 293 -18.15 12.60 -11.77
CA GLN A 293 -18.24 11.68 -10.64
C GLN A 293 -17.79 12.40 -9.36
N GLN A 294 -18.71 12.52 -8.41
CA GLN A 294 -18.49 13.20 -7.12
C GLN A 294 -18.76 12.29 -5.92
N LEU A 295 -18.98 10.99 -6.17
CA LEU A 295 -19.28 10.04 -5.10
C LEU A 295 -18.10 9.92 -4.12
N LYS A 296 -18.42 10.07 -2.83
CA LYS A 296 -17.53 9.78 -1.71
C LYS A 296 -18.05 8.56 -0.95
N ASP A 297 -17.13 7.67 -0.56
CA ASP A 297 -17.45 6.55 0.30
C ASP A 297 -17.61 7.07 1.74
N LYS A 298 -18.83 6.94 2.26
CA LYS A 298 -19.19 7.44 3.59
C LYS A 298 -18.37 6.78 4.71
N ASP A 299 -17.89 5.57 4.48
CA ASP A 299 -17.15 4.78 5.47
C ASP A 299 -15.62 4.87 5.27
N PHE A 300 -15.12 5.67 4.30
CA PHE A 300 -13.67 5.90 4.15
C PHE A 300 -13.12 6.77 5.29
N GLY A 301 -13.92 7.67 5.88
CA GLY A 301 -13.47 8.55 6.97
C GLY A 301 -12.40 9.56 6.53
N GLN A 302 -11.92 10.38 7.47
CA GLN A 302 -10.77 11.26 7.23
C GLN A 302 -9.47 10.45 7.34
N GLN A 303 -8.56 10.69 6.41
CA GLN A 303 -7.25 10.05 6.43
C GLN A 303 -6.26 10.95 7.16
N SER A 304 -5.43 10.36 8.03
CA SER A 304 -4.34 11.11 8.65
C SER A 304 -3.33 11.50 7.59
N LEU A 305 -2.97 12.79 7.55
CA LEU A 305 -1.98 13.33 6.63
C LEU A 305 -0.57 13.33 7.23
N PHE A 306 -0.46 12.93 8.50
CA PHE A 306 0.77 12.82 9.28
C PHE A 306 0.68 11.64 10.25
N GLU A 307 1.83 11.19 10.75
CA GLU A 307 1.89 10.19 11.82
C GLU A 307 2.13 10.87 13.16
N ALA A 308 1.26 10.64 14.14
CA ALA A 308 1.39 11.22 15.47
C ALA A 308 2.55 10.56 16.24
N HIS A 309 3.37 11.36 16.90
CA HIS A 309 4.58 10.91 17.58
C HIS A 309 4.98 11.87 18.71
N ASN A 310 5.95 11.48 19.53
CA ASN A 310 6.51 12.32 20.59
C ASN A 310 8.03 12.37 20.46
N ASN A 311 8.57 13.53 20.12
CA ASN A 311 10.01 13.75 19.99
C ASN A 311 10.61 14.41 21.24
N PRO A 312 11.93 14.23 21.48
CA PRO A 312 12.66 14.95 22.52
C PRO A 312 12.62 16.47 22.31
N ALA A 313 12.77 17.26 23.38
CA ALA A 313 12.76 18.71 23.27
C ALA A 313 13.93 19.23 22.40
N ALA A 314 13.60 20.07 21.42
CA ALA A 314 14.56 20.71 20.53
C ALA A 314 14.11 22.13 20.18
N GLU A 315 15.08 23.02 19.99
CA GLU A 315 14.90 24.28 19.29
C GLU A 315 14.90 23.99 17.77
N LEU A 316 13.88 24.48 17.09
CA LEU A 316 13.61 24.17 15.70
C LEU A 316 13.95 25.40 14.84
N SER A 317 14.68 25.18 13.76
CA SER A 317 15.02 26.23 12.79
C SER A 317 14.94 25.67 11.38
N SER A 318 14.46 26.47 10.44
CA SER A 318 14.36 26.10 9.04
C SER A 318 14.49 27.32 8.15
N SER A 319 15.21 27.22 7.05
CA SER A 319 15.23 28.26 6.00
C SER A 319 13.98 28.22 5.11
N LEU A 320 13.29 27.08 5.08
CA LEU A 320 12.09 26.87 4.28
C LEU A 320 10.89 27.59 4.88
N LYS A 321 10.13 28.29 4.01
CA LYS A 321 8.87 28.93 4.37
C LYS A 321 7.72 27.94 4.31
N HIS A 322 7.04 27.76 5.44
CA HIS A 322 5.86 26.89 5.50
C HIS A 322 4.63 27.53 4.84
N TYR A 323 3.74 26.68 4.34
CA TYR A 323 2.46 27.02 3.74
C TYR A 323 1.34 26.89 4.77
N GLN A 324 0.52 27.94 4.87
CA GLN A 324 -0.60 28.04 5.81
C GLN A 324 -0.19 27.72 7.26
N GLN A 325 -0.89 26.82 7.95
CA GLN A 325 -0.64 26.42 9.33
C GLN A 325 0.32 25.22 9.48
N HIS A 326 0.84 24.65 8.38
CA HIS A 326 1.61 23.41 8.40
C HIS A 326 3.09 23.65 8.75
N SER A 327 3.33 24.11 9.98
CA SER A 327 4.64 24.55 10.46
C SER A 327 5.54 23.40 10.96
N LEU A 328 6.85 23.66 11.03
CA LEU A 328 7.84 22.66 11.47
C LEU A 328 7.62 22.27 12.93
N GLU A 329 7.21 23.22 13.76
CA GLU A 329 6.95 23.01 15.18
C GLU A 329 5.79 22.03 15.41
N ARG A 330 4.73 22.16 14.61
CA ARG A 330 3.58 21.25 14.70
C ARG A 330 3.93 19.86 14.18
N ALA A 331 4.71 19.80 13.10
CA ALA A 331 5.23 18.56 12.55
C ALA A 331 6.09 17.80 13.54
N TYR A 332 7.06 18.47 14.18
CA TYR A 332 7.97 17.87 15.15
C TYR A 332 7.28 17.40 16.44
N ARG A 333 6.14 18.01 16.79
CA ARG A 333 5.32 17.61 17.94
C ARG A 333 4.33 16.50 17.62
N GLY A 334 4.30 15.99 16.38
CA GLY A 334 3.32 15.00 15.94
C GLY A 334 1.89 15.50 16.00
N GLN A 335 1.66 16.79 15.76
CA GLN A 335 0.33 17.43 15.77
C GLN A 335 -0.20 17.76 14.37
N ASP A 336 0.69 17.76 13.38
CA ASP A 336 0.43 18.13 11.98
C ASP A 336 1.58 17.59 11.10
N PHE A 337 1.61 17.95 9.82
CA PHE A 337 2.77 17.81 8.94
C PHE A 337 3.42 19.17 8.68
N PHE A 338 4.67 19.15 8.19
CA PHE A 338 5.35 20.34 7.69
C PHE A 338 5.14 20.42 6.19
N TRP A 339 4.61 21.53 5.68
CA TRP A 339 4.46 21.74 4.24
C TRP A 339 5.11 23.05 3.86
N ALA A 340 6.18 22.97 3.07
CA ALA A 340 6.98 24.10 2.66
C ALA A 340 6.86 24.37 1.18
N LEU A 341 7.10 25.63 0.82
CA LEU A 341 7.34 26.03 -0.57
C LEU A 341 8.57 25.30 -1.14
N THR A 342 8.74 25.41 -2.46
CA THR A 342 9.82 24.76 -3.21
C THR A 342 11.21 24.98 -2.58
N PRO A 343 11.89 23.91 -2.14
CA PRO A 343 13.26 24.01 -1.64
C PRO A 343 14.27 24.46 -2.69
N SER A 344 15.23 25.28 -2.28
CA SER A 344 16.42 25.65 -3.05
C SER A 344 17.67 24.98 -2.47
N GLN A 345 18.72 24.86 -3.28
CA GLN A 345 20.01 24.36 -2.83
C GLN A 345 20.51 25.13 -1.60
N GLY A 346 20.90 24.39 -0.55
CA GLY A 346 21.37 24.95 0.72
C GLY A 346 20.27 25.18 1.76
N ASP A 347 19.00 24.99 1.39
CA ASP A 347 17.92 25.01 2.38
C ASP A 347 18.09 23.90 3.42
N TYR A 348 17.64 24.19 4.65
CA TYR A 348 17.81 23.28 5.77
C TYR A 348 16.64 23.26 6.74
N ILE A 349 16.55 22.15 7.48
CA ILE A 349 15.74 21.98 8.69
C ILE A 349 16.68 21.51 9.79
N LEU A 350 16.71 22.21 10.92
CA LEU A 350 17.60 21.95 12.05
C LEU A 350 16.79 21.68 13.31
N PHE A 351 17.11 20.56 13.96
CA PHE A 351 16.62 20.14 15.26
C PHE A 351 17.78 20.25 16.25
N ASN A 352 17.84 21.35 17.01
CA ASN A 352 18.90 21.60 17.98
C ASN A 352 18.44 21.16 19.38
N PHE A 353 19.00 20.07 19.91
CA PHE A 353 18.55 19.51 21.18
C PHE A 353 19.01 20.37 22.36
N THR A 354 18.12 20.57 23.34
CA THR A 354 18.41 21.40 24.52
C THR A 354 19.57 20.85 25.35
N GLN A 355 19.78 19.53 25.31
CA GLN A 355 20.95 18.83 25.84
C GLN A 355 21.36 17.72 24.86
N PRO A 356 22.65 17.33 24.80
CA PRO A 356 23.06 16.19 23.99
C PRO A 356 22.31 14.90 24.38
N ILE A 357 21.71 14.23 23.40
CA ILE A 357 20.88 13.03 23.61
C ILE A 357 21.45 11.81 22.89
N HIS A 358 21.17 10.61 23.42
CA HIS A 358 21.45 9.35 22.73
C HIS A 358 20.27 8.97 21.85
N ILE A 359 20.47 8.99 20.53
CA ILE A 359 19.44 8.70 19.54
C ILE A 359 19.67 7.29 19.00
N SER A 360 18.74 6.37 19.24
CA SER A 360 18.83 5.00 18.70
C SER A 360 18.51 4.96 17.21
N ARG A 361 17.44 5.64 16.80
CA ARG A 361 16.93 5.63 15.43
C ARG A 361 16.32 6.97 15.06
N TYR A 362 16.40 7.33 13.79
CA TYR A 362 15.62 8.41 13.20
C TYR A 362 14.74 7.88 12.06
N LEU A 363 13.64 8.57 11.80
CA LEU A 363 12.77 8.37 10.63
C LEU A 363 12.21 9.73 10.20
N PHE A 364 12.42 10.08 8.94
CA PHE A 364 11.82 11.22 8.27
C PHE A 364 11.06 10.72 7.04
N ARG A 365 9.75 10.99 6.99
CA ARG A 365 8.90 10.65 5.85
C ARG A 365 8.45 11.91 5.14
N SER A 366 8.59 11.90 3.83
CA SER A 366 8.27 13.02 2.96
C SER A 366 7.18 12.70 1.95
N GLY A 367 6.35 13.70 1.67
CA GLY A 367 5.05 13.56 1.01
C GLY A 367 3.98 13.08 2.00
N ASN A 368 2.73 13.08 1.57
CA ASN A 368 1.64 12.37 2.24
C ASN A 368 0.71 11.77 1.17
N ILE A 369 -0.46 11.28 1.57
CA ILE A 369 -1.35 10.63 0.59
C ILE A 369 -2.01 11.62 -0.39
N GLU A 370 -2.31 12.85 0.05
CA GLU A 370 -2.94 13.86 -0.79
C GLU A 370 -1.91 14.58 -1.67
N SER A 371 -0.71 14.78 -1.15
CA SER A 371 0.42 15.46 -1.78
C SER A 371 1.63 14.52 -1.87
N SER A 372 1.45 13.35 -2.49
CA SER A 372 2.51 12.33 -2.63
C SER A 372 3.68 12.77 -3.54
N GLY A 373 3.49 13.83 -4.32
CA GLY A 373 4.52 14.46 -5.15
C GLY A 373 5.40 15.45 -4.39
N ASP A 374 4.91 16.03 -3.29
CA ASP A 374 5.59 17.09 -2.55
C ASP A 374 6.65 16.47 -1.63
N LYS A 375 7.82 16.19 -2.19
CA LYS A 375 8.86 15.42 -1.52
C LYS A 375 10.18 16.16 -1.47
N PHE A 376 10.88 16.01 -0.35
CA PHE A 376 12.31 16.23 -0.29
C PHE A 376 13.00 15.23 -1.21
N THR A 377 13.83 15.76 -2.11
CA THR A 377 14.69 15.01 -3.03
C THR A 377 16.12 15.51 -2.85
N ASN A 378 17.10 14.63 -3.07
CA ASN A 378 18.53 14.96 -2.93
C ASN A 378 18.83 15.73 -1.61
N THR A 379 18.27 15.23 -0.52
CA THR A 379 18.36 15.85 0.82
C THR A 379 18.99 14.86 1.78
N THR A 380 20.02 15.27 2.53
CA THR A 380 20.70 14.37 3.47
C THR A 380 20.28 14.61 4.91
N VAL A 381 20.24 13.53 5.69
CA VAL A 381 20.20 13.59 7.15
C VAL A 381 21.63 13.68 7.70
N GLU A 382 21.88 14.71 8.49
CA GLU A 382 23.16 15.06 9.08
C GLU A 382 23.04 15.14 10.61
N VAL A 383 24.10 14.76 11.33
CA VAL A 383 24.15 14.78 12.81
C VAL A 383 25.32 15.63 13.29
N LEU A 384 25.15 16.29 14.44
CA LEU A 384 26.20 17.01 15.16
C LEU A 384 26.50 16.32 16.50
N PRO A 385 27.61 15.55 16.62
CA PRO A 385 28.07 14.98 17.89
C PRO A 385 28.50 16.04 18.91
N SER A 386 28.26 15.80 20.19
CA SER A 386 28.70 16.69 21.28
C SER A 386 30.22 16.63 21.54
N ASN A 387 30.86 15.52 21.19
CA ASN A 387 32.25 15.19 21.55
C ASN A 387 33.29 15.72 20.55
N LEU A 388 32.92 16.61 19.64
CA LEU A 388 33.84 17.26 18.73
C LEU A 388 34.67 18.34 19.45
N SER A 389 35.98 18.40 19.16
CA SER A 389 36.91 19.34 19.80
C SER A 389 36.50 20.80 19.54
N LYS A 390 36.83 21.72 20.48
CA LYS A 390 36.51 23.16 20.37
C LYS A 390 37.04 23.81 19.08
N ASP A 391 38.22 23.41 18.61
CA ASP A 391 38.80 23.84 17.33
C ASP A 391 37.98 23.40 16.11
N THR A 392 37.27 22.27 16.24
CA THR A 392 36.30 21.83 15.24
C THR A 392 35.01 22.65 15.39
N ARG A 393 34.56 22.98 16.61
CA ARG A 393 33.38 23.84 16.85
C ARG A 393 33.51 25.24 16.24
N ASP A 394 34.64 25.92 16.40
CA ASP A 394 34.80 27.29 15.84
C ASP A 394 35.00 27.28 14.31
N LYS A 395 35.55 26.19 13.74
CA LYS A 395 35.51 25.94 12.29
C LYS A 395 34.11 25.54 11.79
N ILE A 396 33.27 24.97 12.66
CA ILE A 396 31.86 24.60 12.39
C ILE A 396 30.95 25.85 12.40
N VAL A 397 31.27 26.91 13.17
CA VAL A 397 30.50 28.16 13.22
C VAL A 397 30.47 28.90 11.87
N HIS A 398 31.41 28.62 10.96
CA HIS A 398 31.52 29.35 9.68
C HIS A 398 31.23 28.57 8.41
N LEU A 399 30.79 27.31 8.45
CA LEU A 399 30.40 26.61 7.22
C LEU A 399 29.21 25.68 7.41
N HIS A 400 28.26 25.90 6.52
CA HIS A 400 27.25 25.02 5.94
C HIS A 400 27.66 23.54 5.66
N LYS A 401 28.76 23.01 6.18
CA LYS A 401 29.31 21.68 5.84
C LYS A 401 30.04 21.03 7.01
N VAL A 402 29.34 20.42 7.97
CA VAL A 402 29.80 19.16 8.60
C VAL A 402 28.57 18.41 9.13
N GLY A 403 27.92 17.67 8.25
CA GLY A 403 27.23 16.44 8.63
C GLY A 403 27.97 15.26 8.00
N LYS A 404 28.09 14.14 8.70
CA LYS A 404 28.25 12.87 7.99
C LYS A 404 26.85 12.55 7.45
N GLY A 405 26.71 12.32 6.14
CA GLY A 405 25.43 11.89 5.57
C GLY A 405 25.08 10.50 6.09
N TYR A 406 23.94 10.36 6.76
CA TYR A 406 23.44 9.07 7.27
C TYR A 406 22.36 8.46 6.38
N GLY A 407 21.70 9.27 5.54
CA GLY A 407 20.73 8.82 4.57
C GLY A 407 20.31 9.94 3.64
N GLU A 408 19.79 9.56 2.47
CA GLU A 408 19.19 10.45 1.48
C GLU A 408 17.67 10.32 1.55
N ILE A 409 16.95 11.44 1.66
CA ILE A 409 15.50 11.44 1.57
C ILE A 409 15.12 11.36 0.08
N ASN A 410 14.59 10.20 -0.30
CA ASN A 410 13.85 9.98 -1.55
C ASN A 410 12.44 9.47 -1.21
N GLY A 411 11.74 10.25 -0.38
CA GLY A 411 10.44 9.91 0.21
C GLY A 411 10.51 9.39 1.65
N VAL A 412 11.51 8.57 2.01
CA VAL A 412 11.74 8.13 3.40
C VAL A 412 13.25 8.10 3.66
N ALA A 413 13.67 8.63 4.81
CA ALA A 413 15.01 8.41 5.36
C ALA A 413 14.90 7.85 6.77
N GLU A 414 15.43 6.66 6.99
CA GLU A 414 15.49 6.03 8.30
C GLU A 414 16.85 5.38 8.55
N GLY A 415 17.27 5.33 9.81
CA GLY A 415 18.55 4.73 10.16
C GLY A 415 18.84 4.75 11.64
N GLU A 416 19.82 3.92 12.04
CA GLU A 416 20.38 3.91 13.39
C GLU A 416 21.62 4.80 13.47
N ILE A 417 21.80 5.51 14.59
CA ILE A 417 22.97 6.37 14.79
C ILE A 417 24.01 5.61 15.61
N LYS A 418 25.17 5.36 14.98
CA LYS A 418 26.28 4.60 15.57
C LYS A 418 26.77 5.22 16.88
N GLU A 419 27.11 4.36 17.85
CA GLU A 419 27.60 4.75 19.17
C GLU A 419 28.80 5.72 19.14
N VAL A 420 29.69 5.58 18.16
CA VAL A 420 30.88 6.46 17.99
C VAL A 420 30.54 7.95 17.80
N LEU A 421 29.30 8.25 17.44
CA LEU A 421 28.82 9.62 17.20
C LEU A 421 28.04 10.18 18.38
N GLN A 422 27.64 9.31 19.30
CA GLN A 422 26.81 9.69 20.42
C GLN A 422 27.66 10.43 21.48
N PRO A 423 27.05 11.32 22.28
CA PRO A 423 25.68 11.83 22.15
C PRO A 423 25.55 12.93 21.08
N ILE A 424 24.32 13.13 20.59
CA ILE A 424 24.00 14.07 19.50
C ILE A 424 23.44 15.38 20.06
N SER A 425 24.04 16.50 19.64
CA SER A 425 23.60 17.85 19.95
C SER A 425 22.57 18.39 18.96
N ALA A 426 22.66 18.03 17.67
CA ALA A 426 21.68 18.45 16.68
C ALA A 426 21.51 17.45 15.53
N LEU A 427 20.33 17.45 14.91
CA LEU A 427 20.02 16.78 13.66
C LEU A 427 19.67 17.82 12.60
N ARG A 428 20.12 17.62 11.35
CA ARG A 428 19.83 18.54 10.24
C ARG A 428 19.42 17.78 8.97
N LEU A 429 18.39 18.26 8.29
CA LEU A 429 18.11 17.93 6.91
C LEU A 429 18.71 19.03 6.03
N LEU A 430 19.52 18.67 5.03
CA LEU A 430 20.18 19.61 4.14
C LEU A 430 19.85 19.29 2.67
N VAL A 431 19.33 20.27 1.94
CA VAL A 431 18.94 20.17 0.53
C VAL A 431 20.16 20.46 -0.36
N HIS A 432 20.50 19.54 -1.27
CA HIS A 432 21.72 19.65 -2.10
C HIS A 432 21.48 20.19 -3.51
N SER A 433 20.24 20.23 -3.98
CA SER A 433 19.86 20.76 -5.28
C SER A 433 18.50 21.44 -5.23
N ASP A 434 18.27 22.38 -6.14
CA ASP A 434 16.96 23.00 -6.33
C ASP A 434 15.93 21.92 -6.66
N ALA A 435 14.73 22.05 -6.09
CA ALA A 435 13.60 21.18 -6.38
C ALA A 435 12.64 21.83 -7.37
N ASP A 436 11.92 21.02 -8.14
CA ASP A 436 10.86 21.48 -9.06
C ASP A 436 9.47 21.50 -8.40
N VAL A 437 9.37 20.98 -7.17
CA VAL A 437 8.13 20.76 -6.43
C VAL A 437 8.23 21.27 -5.00
N TRP A 438 7.08 21.50 -4.37
CA TRP A 438 7.00 21.81 -2.95
C TRP A 438 7.48 20.62 -2.11
N ALA A 439 7.77 20.84 -0.84
CA ALA A 439 8.28 19.79 0.03
C ALA A 439 7.41 19.61 1.27
N LEU A 440 7.11 18.36 1.60
CA LEU A 440 6.26 17.99 2.73
C LEU A 440 6.96 16.96 3.60
N LEU A 441 6.98 17.13 4.93
CA LEU A 441 7.36 16.09 5.91
C LEU A 441 6.13 15.68 6.72
N SER A 442 5.69 14.44 6.52
CA SER A 442 4.51 13.86 7.19
C SER A 442 4.85 13.09 8.46
N GLU A 443 6.12 12.74 8.65
CA GLU A 443 6.58 12.04 9.85
C GLU A 443 7.99 12.50 10.19
N VAL A 444 8.19 12.85 11.46
CA VAL A 444 9.49 13.20 12.04
C VAL A 444 9.60 12.40 13.33
N CYS A 445 10.42 11.36 13.36
CA CYS A 445 10.56 10.53 14.55
C CYS A 445 12.03 10.43 14.94
N VAL A 446 12.34 10.86 16.15
CA VAL A 446 13.66 10.79 16.78
C VAL A 446 13.55 9.91 18.02
N CYS A 447 13.94 8.64 17.89
CA CYS A 447 13.86 7.67 18.96
C CYS A 447 15.06 7.79 19.90
N VAL A 448 14.81 8.03 21.19
CA VAL A 448 15.85 8.13 22.22
C VAL A 448 15.99 6.83 23.02
N CYS A 449 17.21 6.51 23.43
CA CYS A 449 17.44 5.45 24.41
C CYS A 449 17.05 5.97 25.81
N VAL A 450 16.04 5.36 26.43
CA VAL A 450 15.68 5.65 27.83
C VAL A 450 16.32 4.59 28.72
N CYS A 451 17.35 4.97 29.48
CA CYS A 451 17.86 4.12 30.56
C CYS A 451 16.91 4.22 31.75
N VAL A 452 16.09 3.19 31.96
CA VAL A 452 15.25 3.10 33.16
C VAL A 452 16.11 2.54 34.29
N CYS A 453 16.60 3.41 35.18
CA CYS A 453 17.22 2.98 36.43
C CYS A 453 16.15 2.42 37.36
N VAL A 454 16.06 1.09 37.41
CA VAL A 454 15.21 0.40 38.38
C VAL A 454 15.96 0.31 39.72
N CYS A 455 15.58 1.14 40.68
CA CYS A 455 16.02 0.99 42.07
C CYS A 455 15.28 -0.21 42.71
N VAL A 456 15.91 -1.38 42.74
CA VAL A 456 15.35 -2.54 43.45
C VAL A 456 15.60 -2.38 44.97
N CYS A 457 14.61 -1.86 45.70
CA CYS A 457 14.58 -1.97 47.16
C CYS A 457 14.13 -3.39 47.56
N ALA A 458 15.07 -4.29 47.78
CA ALA A 458 14.76 -5.62 48.32
C ALA A 458 14.36 -5.51 49.82
N ARG A 459 13.05 -5.51 50.12
CA ARG A 459 12.57 -5.82 51.48
C ARG A 459 12.59 -7.34 51.66
N LEU A 460 13.60 -7.87 52.36
CA LEU A 460 13.55 -9.25 52.86
C LEU A 460 12.47 -9.33 53.94
N PHE A 461 11.31 -9.89 53.61
CA PHE A 461 10.37 -10.39 54.62
C PHE A 461 10.86 -11.77 55.09
N ASN A 462 11.55 -11.79 56.24
CA ASN A 462 11.84 -13.05 56.93
C ASN A 462 10.54 -13.58 57.55
N TYR A 463 9.92 -14.58 56.90
CA TYR A 463 8.96 -15.45 57.54
C TYR A 463 9.63 -16.79 57.77
N ILE A 464 10.20 -16.98 58.97
CA ILE A 464 10.32 -18.26 59.71
C ILE A 464 10.91 -17.93 61.10
N ARG A 465 10.09 -18.15 62.13
CA ARG A 465 10.38 -18.40 63.56
C ARG A 465 11.47 -17.53 64.26
N GLY A 466 10.96 -16.46 64.89
CA GLY A 466 11.42 -15.83 66.13
C GLY A 466 12.88 -15.93 66.55
N VAL A 467 13.69 -14.94 66.17
CA VAL A 467 14.74 -14.30 67.01
C VAL A 467 14.96 -12.87 66.46
N GLN A 468 14.78 -11.83 67.28
CA GLN A 468 15.23 -10.47 66.96
C GLN A 468 16.76 -10.38 67.08
N LYS A 469 17.44 -9.87 66.05
CA LYS A 469 18.79 -9.28 66.19
C LYS A 469 18.82 -7.92 65.49
N PRO A 470 19.18 -6.82 66.17
CA PRO A 470 19.41 -5.54 65.53
C PRO A 470 20.84 -5.47 64.99
N GLY A 471 21.00 -4.97 63.76
CA GLY A 471 22.31 -4.61 63.18
C GLY A 471 22.59 -5.22 61.81
N ILE A 472 21.93 -4.72 60.76
CA ILE A 472 22.41 -4.87 59.38
C ILE A 472 22.30 -3.50 58.69
N GLN A 473 23.45 -2.93 58.34
CA GLN A 473 23.56 -1.74 57.48
C GLN A 473 23.19 -2.14 56.04
N TYR A 474 22.27 -1.41 55.42
CA TYR A 474 21.94 -1.59 54.01
C TYR A 474 22.94 -0.81 53.14
N THR A 475 23.72 -1.49 52.31
CA THR A 475 24.48 -0.86 51.22
C THR A 475 23.62 -0.85 49.95
N CYS A 476 23.34 0.34 49.42
CA CYS A 476 22.70 0.51 48.13
C CYS A 476 23.73 0.24 47.02
N GLY A 477 23.65 -0.92 46.37
CA GLY A 477 24.49 -1.24 45.23
C GLY A 477 23.81 -0.83 43.92
N VAL A 478 24.37 0.18 43.24
CA VAL A 478 24.00 0.50 41.85
C VAL A 478 24.49 -0.64 40.96
N ARG A 479 23.58 -1.36 40.29
CA ARG A 479 23.93 -2.25 39.17
C ARG A 479 23.24 -1.75 37.92
N GLU A 480 24.04 -1.34 36.94
CA GLU A 480 23.57 -1.06 35.58
C GLU A 480 22.98 -2.34 34.98
N LEU A 481 21.72 -2.28 34.56
CA LEU A 481 21.07 -3.30 33.75
C LEU A 481 20.76 -2.69 32.38
N CYS A 482 21.74 -2.71 31.48
CA CYS A 482 21.48 -2.47 30.06
C CYS A 482 20.83 -3.72 29.46
N GLY A 483 19.51 -3.73 29.41
CA GLY A 483 18.72 -4.75 28.71
C GLY A 483 17.57 -4.10 27.94
N ALA A 484 17.70 -4.03 26.62
CA ALA A 484 16.69 -3.46 25.74
C ALA A 484 15.39 -4.28 25.77
N LYS A 485 14.31 -3.69 26.30
CA LYS A 485 12.94 -4.05 25.96
C LYS A 485 12.15 -2.77 25.72
N MET A 486 11.50 -2.69 24.56
CA MET A 486 10.56 -1.63 24.21
C MET A 486 9.45 -1.57 25.27
N LEU A 487 9.27 -0.40 25.87
CA LEU A 487 8.09 -0.09 26.68
C LEU A 487 7.23 0.91 25.90
N ASP A 488 5.95 0.56 25.76
CA ASP A 488 4.90 1.40 25.20
C ASP A 488 4.65 2.62 26.12
N PRO A 489 4.66 3.87 25.62
CA PRO A 489 4.44 5.07 26.43
C PRO A 489 3.08 5.15 27.14
N THR A 490 2.11 4.30 26.78
CA THR A 490 0.78 4.28 27.42
C THR A 490 0.72 3.50 28.74
N ILE A 491 1.81 2.82 29.14
CA ILE A 491 1.91 2.12 30.43
C ILE A 491 2.63 3.01 31.46
N LEU A 492 1.99 4.12 31.86
CA LEU A 492 2.47 4.94 33.00
C LEU A 492 1.47 4.99 34.16
N LYS A 493 0.52 4.03 34.19
CA LYS A 493 -0.36 3.79 35.36
C LYS A 493 -0.55 2.30 35.59
N GLY A 494 0.47 1.60 36.05
CA GLY A 494 0.37 0.22 36.54
C GLY A 494 1.72 -0.36 36.91
N CYS A 495 1.81 -1.01 38.08
CA CYS A 495 3.07 -1.64 38.51
C CYS A 495 3.40 -2.85 37.62
N LEU A 496 4.62 -2.91 37.10
CA LEU A 496 5.10 -3.93 36.17
C LEU A 496 5.64 -5.12 36.97
N ARG A 497 5.10 -6.34 36.78
CA ARG A 497 5.70 -7.56 37.36
C ARG A 497 6.74 -8.15 36.42
N VAL A 498 7.99 -8.26 36.88
CA VAL A 498 9.09 -8.86 36.10
C VAL A 498 9.73 -9.99 36.90
N LYS A 499 10.06 -11.10 36.23
CA LYS A 499 10.71 -12.25 36.86
C LYS A 499 12.22 -12.22 36.59
N VAL A 500 13.02 -12.09 37.64
CA VAL A 500 14.50 -12.04 37.56
C VAL A 500 15.07 -13.13 38.47
N LEU A 501 15.94 -13.99 37.94
CA LEU A 501 16.58 -15.11 38.67
C LEU A 501 15.58 -15.96 39.48
N GLY A 502 14.38 -16.20 38.92
CA GLY A 502 13.35 -17.03 39.55
C GLY A 502 12.41 -16.32 40.54
N LEU A 503 12.70 -15.06 40.91
CA LEU A 503 11.88 -14.26 41.82
C LEU A 503 11.00 -13.26 41.05
N TRP A 504 9.76 -13.06 41.54
CA TRP A 504 8.84 -12.06 41.01
C TRP A 504 9.10 -10.70 41.69
N LEU A 505 9.40 -9.68 40.89
CA LEU A 505 9.58 -8.30 41.33
C LEU A 505 8.40 -7.47 40.85
N GLU A 506 7.84 -6.65 41.73
CA GLU A 506 6.88 -5.60 41.37
C GLU A 506 7.62 -4.27 41.25
N LEU A 507 7.52 -3.67 40.07
CA LEU A 507 8.06 -2.35 39.75
C LEU A 507 6.93 -1.35 39.85
N CYS A 508 6.93 -0.58 40.92
CA CYS A 508 6.29 0.73 40.97
C CYS A 508 7.44 1.77 40.91
#